data_AF-K0KFM4-F1
#
_entry.id   AF-K0KFM4-F1
#
_cell.length_a   1.000
_cell.length_b   1.000
_cell.length_c   1.000
_cell.angle_alpha   90.00
_cell.angle_beta   90.00
_cell.angle_gamma   90.00
#
_symmetry.space_group_name_H-M   'P 1'
#
loop_
_entity.id
_entity.type
_entity.pdbx_description
1 polymer ?
#
loop_
_entity_poly.entity_id
_entity_poly.type
_entity_poly.pdbx_seq_one_letter_code
_entity_poly.pdbx_strand_id
1 'polypeptide(L)'
;MFSRTLISNARLSLRAVPSLTRSAATFNRSKPHLNVGTIGHVDHGKTTLTAAITKRLAESGGANFLDYASIDRAPEERARGITISTAHVEYETENRHYSHVDW
;
A
#
# COMPACT_ATOMS: atom_id res chain seq x y z
N MET A 1 16.52 -59.02 42.50
CA MET A 1 17.18 -57.74 42.18
C MET A 1 17.37 -57.65 40.66
N PHE A 2 16.31 -57.39 39.91
CA PHE A 2 16.31 -57.05 38.47
C PHE A 2 14.88 -56.65 38.10
N SER A 3 14.63 -55.39 37.72
CA SER A 3 13.67 -55.09 36.65
C SER A 3 13.76 -53.64 36.18
N ARG A 4 13.63 -53.51 34.86
CA ARG A 4 13.80 -52.36 33.97
C ARG A 4 12.89 -51.18 34.30
N THR A 5 13.46 -49.98 34.25
CA THR A 5 12.73 -48.70 34.17
C THR A 5 12.08 -48.56 32.80
N LEU A 6 10.74 -48.51 32.75
CA LEU A 6 9.97 -48.20 31.55
C LEU A 6 9.93 -46.67 31.34
N ILE A 7 10.41 -46.22 30.20
CA ILE A 7 10.29 -44.85 29.71
C ILE A 7 8.84 -44.65 29.22
N SER A 8 8.09 -43.74 29.85
CA SER A 8 6.75 -43.36 29.40
C SER A 8 6.84 -42.30 28.29
N ASN A 9 6.39 -42.65 27.08
CA ASN A 9 6.24 -41.72 25.96
C ASN A 9 5.10 -40.72 26.22
N ALA A 10 5.44 -39.49 26.58
CA ALA A 10 4.50 -38.38 26.56
C ALA A 10 4.21 -37.98 25.09
N ARG A 11 3.00 -38.26 24.62
CA ARG A 11 2.50 -37.74 23.33
C ARG A 11 2.40 -36.22 23.42
N LEU A 12 3.26 -35.50 22.72
CA LEU A 12 3.10 -34.07 22.48
C LEU A 12 1.82 -33.86 21.66
N SER A 13 0.80 -33.26 22.26
CA SER A 13 -0.35 -32.73 21.54
C SER A 13 0.12 -31.52 20.72
N LEU A 14 0.27 -31.72 19.41
CA LEU A 14 0.43 -30.63 18.43
C LEU A 14 -0.84 -29.77 18.47
N ARG A 15 -0.81 -28.68 19.23
CA ARG A 15 -1.80 -27.62 19.09
C ARG A 15 -1.61 -26.99 17.70
N ALA A 16 -2.62 -27.13 16.85
CA ALA A 16 -2.66 -26.47 15.55
C ALA A 16 -2.49 -24.96 15.76
N VAL A 17 -1.38 -24.42 15.24
CA VAL A 17 -1.19 -22.97 15.14
C VAL A 17 -2.19 -22.50 14.08
N PRO A 18 -3.16 -21.63 14.41
CA PRO A 18 -4.06 -21.12 13.39
C PRO A 18 -3.22 -20.38 12.36
N SER A 19 -3.20 -20.89 11.13
CA SER A 19 -2.58 -20.19 10.01
C SER A 19 -3.35 -18.88 9.84
N LEU A 20 -2.68 -17.76 10.16
CA LEU A 20 -3.17 -16.44 9.82
C LEU A 20 -3.07 -16.30 8.30
N THR A 21 -4.01 -16.90 7.57
CA THR A 21 -4.18 -16.65 6.15
C THR A 21 -4.54 -15.19 6.03
N ARG A 22 -3.56 -14.37 5.62
CA ARG A 22 -3.79 -12.98 5.24
C ARG A 22 -4.77 -13.02 4.07
N SER A 23 -6.05 -12.79 4.36
CA SER A 23 -7.04 -12.50 3.34
C SER A 23 -6.59 -11.20 2.68
N ALA A 24 -5.85 -11.32 1.59
CA ALA A 24 -5.64 -10.20 0.69
C ALA A 24 -7.05 -9.71 0.34
N ALA A 25 -7.38 -8.48 0.73
CA ALA A 25 -8.65 -7.88 0.37
C ALA A 25 -8.82 -8.05 -1.14
N THR A 26 -9.87 -8.75 -1.56
CA THR A 26 -10.13 -8.97 -2.98
C THR A 26 -10.40 -7.61 -3.60
N PHE A 27 -9.42 -7.11 -4.36
CA PHE A 27 -9.55 -5.84 -5.05
C PHE A 27 -10.70 -5.96 -6.08
N ASN A 28 -11.70 -5.08 -5.97
CA ASN A 28 -12.86 -5.09 -6.84
C ASN A 28 -12.48 -4.53 -8.22
N ARG A 29 -12.37 -5.40 -9.22
CA ARG A 29 -12.02 -5.05 -10.61
C ARG A 29 -13.25 -4.67 -11.45
N SER A 30 -14.19 -3.94 -10.87
CA SER A 30 -15.42 -3.52 -11.56
C SER A 30 -15.17 -2.51 -12.69
N LYS A 31 -14.09 -1.73 -12.59
CA LYS A 31 -13.68 -0.73 -13.59
C LYS A 31 -12.39 -1.14 -14.32
N PRO A 32 -12.22 -0.80 -15.61
CA PRO A 32 -10.94 -0.94 -16.31
C PRO A 32 -9.82 -0.23 -15.55
N HIS A 33 -8.71 -0.94 -15.31
CA HIS A 33 -7.55 -0.43 -14.59
C HIS A 33 -6.53 0.17 -15.55
N LEU A 34 -5.96 1.33 -15.19
CA LEU A 34 -4.87 1.96 -15.94
C LEU A 34 -3.73 2.39 -14.98
N ASN A 35 -2.49 2.12 -15.39
CA ASN A 35 -1.31 2.68 -14.72
C ASN A 35 -0.93 3.99 -15.41
N VAL A 36 -0.78 5.06 -14.63
CA VAL A 36 -0.38 6.39 -15.10
C VAL A 36 0.75 6.92 -14.22
N GLY A 37 1.42 7.98 -14.65
CA GLY A 37 2.41 8.63 -13.80
C GLY A 37 2.77 10.02 -14.27
N THR A 38 3.28 10.82 -13.34
CA THR A 38 3.73 12.19 -13.60
C THR A 38 5.25 12.21 -13.69
N ILE A 39 5.77 12.70 -14.82
CA ILE A 39 7.21 12.81 -15.10
C ILE A 39 7.54 14.23 -15.59
N GLY A 40 8.76 14.70 -15.36
CA GLY A 40 9.17 16.04 -15.76
C GLY A 40 10.35 16.61 -14.95
N HIS A 41 10.78 17.82 -15.30
CA HIS A 41 11.91 18.50 -14.65
C HIS A 41 11.64 18.79 -13.17
N VAL A 42 12.72 19.00 -12.39
CA VAL A 42 12.62 19.41 -10.98
C VAL A 42 11.80 20.71 -10.87
N ASP A 43 11.04 20.85 -9.79
CA ASP A 43 10.18 22.01 -9.50
C ASP A 43 9.02 22.29 -10.48
N HIS A 44 8.75 21.40 -11.44
CA HIS A 44 7.57 21.51 -12.32
C HIS A 44 6.25 21.08 -11.67
N GLY A 45 6.23 20.86 -10.35
CA GLY A 45 5.00 20.63 -9.59
C GLY A 45 4.34 19.26 -9.79
N LYS A 46 5.12 18.21 -10.05
CA LYS A 46 4.63 16.84 -10.26
C LYS A 46 3.80 16.34 -9.05
N THR A 47 4.40 16.39 -7.87
CA THR A 47 3.76 16.00 -6.61
C THR A 47 2.59 16.91 -6.23
N THR A 48 2.68 18.21 -6.51
CA THR A 48 1.57 19.16 -6.31
C THR A 48 0.37 18.80 -7.17
N LEU A 49 0.61 18.41 -8.43
CA LEU A 49 -0.44 17.96 -9.34
C LEU A 49 -1.06 16.65 -8.84
N THR A 50 -0.25 15.69 -8.41
CA THR A 50 -0.72 14.41 -7.86
C THR A 50 -1.61 14.63 -6.62
N ALA A 51 -1.21 15.50 -5.69
CA ALA A 51 -2.03 15.89 -4.54
C ALA A 51 -3.35 16.57 -4.97
N ALA A 52 -3.30 17.47 -5.95
CA ALA A 52 -4.50 18.16 -6.46
C ALA A 52 -5.50 17.19 -7.12
N ILE A 53 -5.02 16.18 -7.85
CA ILE A 53 -5.88 15.14 -8.45
C ILE A 53 -6.64 14.38 -7.37
N THR A 54 -5.93 13.91 -6.32
CA THR A 54 -6.61 13.19 -5.22
C THR A 54 -7.59 14.07 -4.49
N LYS A 55 -7.27 15.36 -4.29
CA LYS A 55 -8.18 16.32 -3.66
C LYS A 55 -9.48 16.47 -4.43
N ARG A 56 -9.37 16.68 -5.74
CA ARG A 56 -10.53 16.90 -6.59
C ARG A 56 -11.43 15.66 -6.68
N LEU A 57 -10.83 14.47 -6.76
CA LEU A 57 -11.58 13.22 -6.83
C LEU A 57 -12.15 12.79 -5.47
N ALA A 58 -11.52 13.20 -4.36
CA ALA A 58 -12.08 12.97 -3.03
C ALA A 58 -13.41 13.71 -2.82
N GLU A 59 -13.57 14.89 -3.42
CA GLU A 59 -14.85 15.63 -3.40
C GLU A 59 -16.00 14.84 -4.04
N SER A 60 -15.72 13.96 -5.01
CA SER A 60 -16.69 13.07 -5.64
C SER A 60 -16.68 11.64 -5.09
N GLY A 61 -15.92 11.37 -4.01
CA GLY A 61 -15.78 10.04 -3.42
C GLY A 61 -14.93 9.05 -4.24
N GLY A 62 -14.23 9.52 -5.27
CA GLY A 62 -13.39 8.69 -6.14
C GLY A 62 -11.94 8.55 -5.68
N ALA A 63 -11.56 9.18 -4.57
CA ALA A 63 -10.22 9.05 -4.00
C ALA A 63 -10.22 9.29 -2.50
N ASN A 64 -9.20 8.77 -1.81
CA ASN A 64 -8.81 9.30 -0.52
C ASN A 64 -7.86 10.48 -0.76
N PHE A 65 -8.20 11.65 -0.23
CA PHE A 65 -7.33 12.81 -0.36
C PHE A 65 -5.97 12.52 0.29
N LEU A 66 -4.89 12.74 -0.47
CA LEU A 66 -3.52 12.73 0.01
C LEU A 66 -2.97 14.15 -0.12
N ASP A 67 -2.56 14.73 0.99
CA ASP A 67 -1.86 16.02 0.98
C ASP A 67 -0.43 15.83 0.45
N TYR A 68 0.18 16.94 0.02
CA TYR A 68 1.54 16.96 -0.52
C TYR A 68 2.54 16.23 0.40
N ALA A 69 2.45 16.49 1.72
CA ALA A 69 3.33 15.87 2.71
C ALA A 69 3.08 14.36 2.87
N SER A 70 1.89 13.84 2.54
CA SER A 70 1.63 12.39 2.53
C SER A 70 2.16 11.69 1.30
N ILE A 71 2.50 12.42 0.24
CA ILE A 71 3.12 11.87 -0.98
C ILE A 71 4.65 11.89 -0.82
N ASP A 72 5.23 13.03 -0.43
CA ASP A 72 6.64 13.16 -0.03
C ASP A 72 6.83 12.68 1.42
N ARG A 73 6.92 11.35 1.60
CA ARG A 73 6.92 10.72 2.92
C ARG A 73 8.29 10.66 3.57
N ALA A 74 9.38 10.64 2.80
CA ALA A 74 10.70 10.49 3.37
C ALA A 74 11.11 11.78 4.11
N PRO A 75 11.68 11.67 5.33
CA PRO A 75 12.18 12.83 6.07
C PRO A 75 13.16 13.68 5.24
N GLU A 76 13.95 13.02 4.39
CA GLU A 76 14.91 13.65 3.48
C GLU A 76 14.24 14.41 2.33
N GLU A 77 13.09 13.94 1.83
CA GLU A 77 12.29 14.59 0.77
C GLU A 77 11.67 15.88 1.29
N ARG A 78 11.02 15.81 2.46
CA ARG A 78 10.38 16.98 3.08
C ARG A 78 11.36 18.09 3.43
N ALA A 79 12.57 17.71 3.86
CA ALA A 79 13.63 18.67 4.18
C ALA A 79 14.22 19.36 2.95
N ARG A 80 14.14 18.72 1.77
CA ARG A 80 14.72 19.21 0.51
C ARG A 80 13.70 19.77 -0.47
N GLY A 81 12.40 19.51 -0.26
CA GLY A 81 11.33 19.94 -1.16
C GLY A 81 11.36 19.24 -2.53
N ILE A 82 11.95 18.04 -2.61
CA ILE A 82 12.06 17.25 -3.83
C ILE A 82 11.63 15.81 -3.57
N THR A 83 11.00 15.19 -4.56
CA THR A 83 10.63 13.77 -4.58
C THR A 83 11.89 12.92 -4.83
N ILE A 84 12.17 11.96 -3.96
CA ILE A 84 13.36 11.08 -4.02
C ILE A 84 12.94 9.63 -4.28
N SER A 85 11.76 9.25 -3.79
CA SER A 85 11.15 7.94 -3.83
C SER A 85 9.84 8.01 -4.61
N THR A 86 9.64 7.02 -5.48
CA THR A 86 8.43 6.92 -6.28
C THR A 86 7.21 6.72 -5.37
N ALA A 87 6.21 7.61 -5.46
CA ALA A 87 4.98 7.48 -4.70
C ALA A 87 3.89 6.79 -5.55
N HIS A 88 3.22 5.80 -4.96
CA HIS A 88 2.05 5.15 -5.54
C HIS A 88 0.78 5.72 -4.92
N VAL A 89 -0.09 6.25 -5.76
CA VAL A 89 -1.37 6.86 -5.37
C VAL A 89 -2.49 6.19 -6.15
N GLU A 90 -3.60 5.87 -5.47
CA GLU A 90 -4.78 5.28 -6.11
C GLU A 90 -5.94 6.26 -6.12
N TYR A 91 -6.63 6.35 -7.26
CA TYR A 91 -7.87 7.10 -7.42
C TYR A 91 -8.68 6.52 -8.57
N GLU A 92 -9.96 6.85 -8.62
CA GLU A 92 -10.86 6.41 -9.66
C GLU A 92 -11.74 7.56 -10.17
N THR A 93 -12.19 7.40 -11.41
CA THR A 93 -13.26 8.20 -11.99
C THR A 93 -14.50 7.32 -12.16
N GLU A 94 -15.56 7.88 -12.71
CA GLU A 94 -16.76 7.12 -13.08
C GLU A 94 -16.42 5.94 -14.01
N ASN A 95 -15.42 6.11 -14.89
CA ASN A 95 -15.14 5.17 -15.96
C ASN A 95 -14.00 4.19 -15.67
N ARG A 96 -13.04 4.53 -14.80
CA ARG A 96 -11.76 3.79 -14.67
C ARG A 96 -11.19 3.86 -13.26
N HIS A 97 -10.40 2.85 -12.92
CA HIS A 97 -9.51 2.86 -11.76
C HIS A 97 -8.07 3.17 -12.20
N TYR A 98 -7.36 3.99 -11.43
CA TYR A 98 -6.00 4.41 -11.73
C TYR A 98 -5.06 4.08 -10.59
N SER A 99 -3.90 3.53 -10.95
CA SER A 99 -2.70 3.56 -10.11
C SER A 99 -1.76 4.60 -10.70
N HIS A 100 -1.44 5.63 -9.92
CA HIS A 100 -0.62 6.77 -10.31
C HIS A 100 0.75 6.66 -9.67
N VAL A 101 1.79 6.79 -10.50
CA VAL A 101 3.19 6.77 -10.12
C VAL A 101 3.74 8.20 -10.20
N ASP A 102 4.03 8.81 -9.06
CA ASP A 102 4.68 10.13 -8.99
C ASP A 102 6.20 9.95 -8.91
N TRP A 103 6.95 10.66 -9.77
CA TRP A 103 8.41 10.65 -9.82
C TRP A 103 8.96 12.07 -9.76
#